data_AF-A0A3D6ET30-F1
#
_entry.id   AF-A0A3D6ET30-F1
#
_cell.length_a   1.000
_cell.length_b   1.000
_cell.length_c   1.000
_cell.angle_alpha   90.00
_cell.angle_beta   90.00
_cell.angle_gamma   90.00
#
_symmetry.space_group_name_H-M   'P 1'
#
loop_
_entity.id
_entity.type
_entity.pdbx_description
1 polymer ?
#
loop_
_entity_poly.entity_id
_entity_poly.type
_entity_poly.pdbx_seq_one_letter_code
_entity_poly.pdbx_strand_id
1 'polypeptide(L)'
;FVNGENETVLDTKPLANTAANATYSVGSYPITVAGGVDNNYNFSYVAGALSVTKANLTATANNQSRLFGTPNPEFTITYTGFVNAENATVIDTAPVAVTTATQASAVGGYPITVSGGVDNNYSFTYQQGTLTVTPNFPPTLTNFEIETLEDQPLTFTYNTFDDNFESFSGSAIVYIKVISLPLNGSLTWNGTAVTAGAEIAVNGGQLQNFIYTPASNFNGNDSFKWNAFEGTFMATLDATASIKINKV
;
A
#
# COMPACT_ATOMS: atom_id res chain seq x y z
N PHE A 1 -46.94 -47.87 5.09
CA PHE A 1 -46.78 -49.31 5.34
C PHE A 1 -47.85 -49.79 6.30
N VAL A 2 -48.32 -51.01 6.14
CA VAL A 2 -49.28 -51.68 7.03
C VAL A 2 -48.58 -52.82 7.78
N ASN A 3 -49.20 -53.37 8.82
CA ASN A 3 -48.74 -54.58 9.52
C ASN A 3 -47.28 -54.57 10.04
N GLY A 4 -46.71 -53.40 10.32
CA GLY A 4 -45.32 -53.29 10.80
C GLY A 4 -44.26 -53.44 9.70
N GLU A 5 -44.67 -53.46 8.42
CA GLU A 5 -43.76 -53.42 7.29
C GLU A 5 -43.02 -52.06 7.20
N ASN A 6 -41.91 -52.04 6.45
CA ASN A 6 -41.14 -50.83 6.19
C ASN A 6 -40.57 -50.86 4.76
N GLU A 7 -39.78 -49.86 4.39
CA GLU A 7 -39.20 -49.68 3.05
C GLU A 7 -38.39 -50.86 2.50
N THR A 8 -37.98 -51.84 3.32
CA THR A 8 -37.29 -53.05 2.84
C THR A 8 -38.20 -53.99 2.06
N VAL A 9 -39.52 -53.84 2.16
CA VAL A 9 -40.47 -54.68 1.41
C VAL A 9 -40.73 -54.17 -0.02
N LEU A 10 -40.20 -52.99 -0.38
CA LEU A 10 -40.43 -52.38 -1.68
C LEU A 10 -39.57 -53.03 -2.77
N ASP A 11 -40.19 -53.43 -3.88
CA ASP A 11 -39.47 -54.00 -5.05
C ASP A 11 -38.48 -52.98 -5.67
N THR A 12 -38.86 -51.71 -5.77
CA THR A 12 -37.99 -50.61 -6.18
C THR A 12 -38.31 -49.36 -5.38
N LYS A 13 -37.30 -48.82 -4.68
CA LYS A 13 -37.45 -47.57 -3.92
C LYS A 13 -37.52 -46.35 -4.84
N PRO A 14 -38.37 -45.35 -4.54
CA PRO A 14 -38.35 -44.07 -5.25
C PRO A 14 -37.00 -43.37 -5.14
N LEU A 15 -36.63 -42.61 -6.18
CA LEU A 15 -35.44 -41.77 -6.18
C LEU A 15 -35.84 -40.30 -6.22
N ALA A 16 -35.21 -39.51 -5.35
CA ALA A 16 -35.32 -38.05 -5.37
C ALA A 16 -34.18 -37.46 -6.22
N ASN A 17 -34.51 -36.60 -7.18
CA ASN A 17 -33.55 -35.95 -8.07
C ASN A 17 -33.84 -34.45 -8.18
N THR A 18 -32.81 -33.68 -8.47
CA THR A 18 -32.94 -32.28 -8.90
C THR A 18 -32.08 -32.03 -10.12
N ALA A 19 -32.51 -31.12 -10.98
CA ALA A 19 -31.71 -30.66 -12.12
C ALA A 19 -30.64 -29.64 -11.71
N ALA A 20 -30.66 -29.16 -10.46
CA ALA A 20 -29.68 -28.22 -9.94
C ALA A 20 -28.28 -28.84 -9.82
N ASN A 21 -27.25 -28.05 -10.12
CA ASN A 21 -25.85 -28.42 -9.93
C ASN A 21 -25.07 -27.28 -9.27
N ALA A 22 -23.78 -27.49 -8.98
CA ALA A 22 -22.94 -26.57 -8.22
C ALA A 22 -22.72 -25.18 -8.87
N THR A 23 -23.03 -25.03 -10.16
CA THR A 23 -22.86 -23.76 -10.90
C THR A 23 -24.18 -23.05 -11.18
N TYR A 24 -25.29 -23.53 -10.62
CA TYR A 24 -26.58 -22.86 -10.80
C TYR A 24 -26.67 -21.60 -9.94
N SER A 25 -27.28 -20.57 -10.52
CA SER A 25 -27.52 -19.29 -9.84
C SER A 25 -28.43 -19.45 -8.62
N VAL A 26 -28.54 -18.38 -7.84
CA VAL A 26 -29.47 -18.29 -6.72
C VAL A 26 -30.91 -18.49 -7.20
N GLY A 27 -31.67 -19.32 -6.48
CA GLY A 27 -33.03 -19.68 -6.87
C GLY A 27 -33.59 -20.89 -6.14
N SER A 28 -34.82 -21.26 -6.49
CA SER A 28 -35.50 -22.46 -6.00
C SER A 28 -35.62 -23.47 -7.13
N TYR A 29 -35.16 -24.69 -6.89
CA TYR A 29 -35.11 -25.77 -7.86
C TYR A 29 -35.95 -26.95 -7.38
N PRO A 30 -36.84 -27.51 -8.22
CA PRO A 30 -37.67 -28.63 -7.80
C PRO A 30 -36.80 -29.87 -7.53
N ILE A 31 -37.17 -30.59 -6.46
CA ILE A 31 -36.74 -31.96 -6.21
C ILE A 31 -37.91 -32.85 -6.59
N THR A 32 -37.73 -33.62 -7.66
CA THR A 32 -38.74 -34.58 -8.15
C THR A 32 -38.47 -35.95 -7.55
N VAL A 33 -39.54 -36.65 -7.15
CA VAL A 33 -39.46 -38.03 -6.65
C VAL A 33 -40.22 -38.93 -7.61
N ALA A 34 -39.59 -40.00 -8.08
CA ALA A 34 -40.19 -40.91 -9.05
C ALA A 34 -39.55 -42.31 -9.00
N GLY A 35 -40.10 -43.24 -9.79
CA GLY A 35 -39.47 -44.54 -10.06
C GLY A 35 -39.71 -45.64 -9.03
N GLY A 36 -40.51 -45.38 -7.98
CA GLY A 36 -40.96 -46.43 -7.07
C GLY A 36 -41.90 -47.41 -7.75
N VAL A 37 -41.64 -48.70 -7.58
CA VAL A 37 -42.47 -49.81 -8.09
C VAL A 37 -42.62 -50.83 -6.97
N ASP A 38 -43.84 -51.28 -6.75
CA ASP A 38 -44.19 -52.32 -5.79
C ASP A 38 -45.56 -52.91 -6.16
N ASN A 39 -45.80 -54.18 -5.83
CA ASN A 39 -47.07 -54.85 -6.11
C ASN A 39 -48.13 -54.65 -5.01
N ASN A 40 -47.74 -54.29 -3.79
CA ASN A 40 -48.61 -54.14 -2.62
C ASN A 40 -48.84 -52.67 -2.24
N TYR A 41 -47.97 -51.76 -2.71
CA TYR A 41 -48.02 -50.34 -2.39
C TYR A 41 -48.13 -49.44 -3.62
N ASN A 42 -49.10 -48.51 -3.60
CA ASN A 42 -49.14 -47.38 -4.53
C ASN A 42 -48.32 -46.21 -3.98
N PHE A 43 -47.54 -45.56 -4.84
CA PHE A 43 -46.76 -44.39 -4.48
C PHE A 43 -47.52 -43.09 -4.79
N SER A 44 -47.53 -42.18 -3.82
CA SER A 44 -47.92 -40.78 -4.02
C SER A 44 -46.70 -39.92 -3.77
N TYR A 45 -46.29 -39.17 -4.79
CA TYR A 45 -45.07 -38.36 -4.74
C TYR A 45 -45.40 -36.92 -4.38
N VAL A 46 -44.67 -36.39 -3.41
CA VAL A 46 -44.69 -34.97 -3.05
C VAL A 46 -43.34 -34.39 -3.43
N ALA A 47 -43.34 -33.36 -4.28
CA ALA A 47 -42.12 -32.69 -4.70
C ALA A 47 -41.53 -31.87 -3.53
N GLY A 48 -40.20 -31.85 -3.45
CA GLY A 48 -39.44 -30.94 -2.59
C GLY A 48 -38.90 -29.75 -3.38
N ALA A 49 -38.19 -28.86 -2.69
CA ALA A 49 -37.45 -27.76 -3.32
C ALA A 49 -36.06 -27.62 -2.70
N LEU A 50 -35.04 -27.50 -3.55
CA LEU A 50 -33.70 -27.08 -3.18
C LEU A 50 -33.62 -25.56 -3.32
N SER A 51 -33.22 -24.87 -2.24
CA SER A 51 -32.97 -23.43 -2.26
C SER A 51 -31.46 -23.17 -2.36
N VAL A 52 -31.05 -22.46 -3.40
CA VAL A 52 -29.70 -21.93 -3.55
C VAL A 52 -29.73 -20.46 -3.11
N THR A 53 -28.98 -20.12 -2.07
CA THR A 53 -28.89 -18.77 -1.52
C THR A 53 -27.63 -18.05 -1.99
N LYS A 54 -27.62 -16.71 -1.90
CA LYS A 54 -26.45 -15.92 -2.24
C LYS A 54 -25.24 -16.29 -1.38
N ALA A 55 -24.06 -16.33 -1.99
CA ALA A 55 -22.79 -16.34 -1.27
C ALA A 55 -22.43 -14.92 -0.81
N ASN A 56 -21.58 -14.77 0.21
CA ASN A 56 -21.16 -13.45 0.69
C ASN A 56 -19.78 -13.06 0.14
N LEU A 57 -19.71 -11.91 -0.53
CA LEU A 57 -18.44 -11.26 -0.89
C LEU A 57 -18.12 -10.15 0.11
N THR A 58 -16.86 -10.13 0.54
CA THR A 58 -16.31 -8.99 1.29
C THR A 58 -15.57 -8.08 0.34
N ALA A 59 -16.06 -6.85 0.17
CA ALA A 59 -15.45 -5.81 -0.63
C ALA A 59 -14.71 -4.82 0.28
N THR A 60 -13.39 -4.73 0.13
CA THR A 60 -12.50 -3.94 1.00
C THR A 60 -11.88 -2.79 0.23
N ALA A 61 -12.11 -1.54 0.64
CA ALA A 61 -11.35 -0.41 0.10
C ALA A 61 -9.90 -0.49 0.58
N ASN A 62 -8.97 -0.44 -0.36
CA ASN A 62 -7.55 -0.38 -0.03
C ASN A 62 -7.22 1.01 0.53
N ASN A 63 -6.41 1.06 1.60
CA ASN A 63 -5.91 2.32 2.13
C ASN A 63 -5.05 3.04 1.10
N GLN A 64 -5.08 4.37 1.13
CA GLN A 64 -4.34 5.23 0.21
C GLN A 64 -3.72 6.41 0.96
N SER A 65 -2.77 7.10 0.34
CA SER A 65 -2.19 8.34 0.86
C SER A 65 -1.99 9.38 -0.24
N ARG A 66 -1.98 10.66 0.14
CA ARG A 66 -1.60 11.78 -0.74
C ARG A 66 -1.04 12.95 0.05
N LEU A 67 -0.31 13.83 -0.63
CA LEU A 67 0.14 15.10 -0.06
C LEU A 67 -1.00 16.12 0.00
N PHE A 68 -0.97 17.00 1.00
CA PHE A 68 -1.87 18.13 1.10
C PHE A 68 -1.84 18.99 -0.17
N GLY A 69 -3.01 19.38 -0.67
CA GLY A 69 -3.15 20.15 -1.90
C GLY A 69 -3.06 19.35 -3.20
N THR A 70 -2.79 18.04 -3.15
CA THR A 70 -2.83 17.17 -4.34
C THR A 70 -4.21 16.51 -4.55
N PRO A 71 -4.62 16.18 -5.80
CA PRO A 71 -5.85 15.44 -6.06
C PRO A 71 -5.90 14.09 -5.35
N ASN A 72 -7.12 13.57 -5.12
CA ASN A 72 -7.26 12.20 -4.61
C ASN A 72 -6.74 11.19 -5.66
N PRO A 73 -6.07 10.12 -5.21
CA PRO A 73 -5.75 9.00 -6.09
C PRO A 73 -7.02 8.24 -6.49
N GLU A 74 -6.91 7.35 -7.47
CA GLU A 74 -7.96 6.38 -7.74
C GLU A 74 -8.07 5.38 -6.57
N PHE A 75 -9.28 5.17 -6.07
CA PHE A 75 -9.54 4.21 -5.01
C PHE A 75 -9.78 2.82 -5.58
N THR A 76 -9.14 1.81 -4.99
CA THR A 76 -9.24 0.41 -5.42
C THR A 76 -9.92 -0.44 -4.37
N ILE A 77 -10.56 -1.53 -4.82
CA ILE A 77 -11.29 -2.47 -3.97
C ILE A 77 -10.74 -3.88 -4.16
N THR A 78 -10.51 -4.59 -3.06
CA THR A 78 -10.13 -6.00 -3.04
C THR A 78 -11.31 -6.85 -2.58
N TYR A 79 -11.55 -7.97 -3.25
CA TYR A 79 -12.67 -8.87 -2.96
C TYR A 79 -12.19 -10.21 -2.41
N THR A 80 -12.95 -10.76 -1.46
CA THR A 80 -12.80 -12.14 -0.98
C THR A 80 -14.16 -12.82 -0.86
N GLY A 81 -14.20 -14.15 -0.93
CA GLY A 81 -15.43 -14.94 -0.79
C GLY A 81 -16.06 -15.43 -2.10
N PHE A 82 -15.39 -15.25 -3.25
CA PHE A 82 -15.83 -15.89 -4.49
C PHE A 82 -15.85 -17.41 -4.33
N VAL A 83 -16.87 -18.03 -4.90
CA VAL A 83 -17.01 -19.50 -4.97
C VAL A 83 -16.80 -19.96 -6.42
N ASN A 84 -16.71 -21.27 -6.64
CA ASN A 84 -16.66 -21.87 -7.98
C ASN A 84 -15.54 -21.32 -8.90
N ALA A 85 -14.41 -20.89 -8.31
CA ALA A 85 -13.30 -20.25 -9.02
C ALA A 85 -13.68 -18.97 -9.80
N GLU A 86 -14.77 -18.31 -9.39
CA GLU A 86 -15.20 -17.04 -9.94
C GLU A 86 -14.31 -15.89 -9.46
N ASN A 87 -14.45 -14.73 -10.11
CA ASN A 87 -13.74 -13.51 -9.78
C ASN A 87 -14.61 -12.28 -10.08
N ALA A 88 -14.08 -11.07 -9.88
CA ALA A 88 -14.84 -9.82 -9.97
C ALA A 88 -15.55 -9.57 -11.31
N THR A 89 -15.21 -10.27 -12.40
CA THR A 89 -15.93 -10.15 -13.67
C THR A 89 -17.36 -10.66 -13.63
N VAL A 90 -17.74 -11.46 -12.62
CA VAL A 90 -19.11 -11.98 -12.48
C VAL A 90 -20.05 -11.00 -11.77
N ILE A 91 -19.52 -9.91 -11.20
CA ILE A 91 -20.32 -8.95 -10.44
C ILE A 91 -21.15 -8.09 -11.41
N ASP A 92 -22.48 -8.14 -11.28
CA ASP A 92 -23.41 -7.37 -12.12
C ASP A 92 -23.21 -5.84 -11.99
N THR A 93 -23.07 -5.35 -10.75
CA THR A 93 -22.77 -3.95 -10.45
C THR A 93 -21.71 -3.89 -9.36
N ALA A 94 -20.50 -3.47 -9.73
CA ALA A 94 -19.38 -3.40 -8.79
C ALA A 94 -19.61 -2.32 -7.72
N PRO A 95 -19.26 -2.61 -6.45
CA PRO A 95 -19.12 -1.58 -5.43
C PRO A 95 -18.21 -0.43 -5.85
N VAL A 96 -18.51 0.77 -5.33
CA VAL A 96 -17.73 1.99 -5.55
C VAL A 96 -17.09 2.44 -4.24
N ALA A 97 -15.82 2.80 -4.29
CA ALA A 97 -15.07 3.39 -3.19
C ALA A 97 -15.00 4.91 -3.36
N VAL A 98 -15.46 5.66 -2.36
CA VAL A 98 -15.45 7.13 -2.36
C VAL A 98 -14.96 7.68 -1.04
N THR A 99 -14.50 8.92 -1.03
CA THR A 99 -14.22 9.66 0.20
C THR A 99 -14.85 11.05 0.11
N THR A 100 -15.15 11.65 1.26
CA THR A 100 -15.56 13.05 1.34
C THR A 100 -14.38 14.01 1.31
N ALA A 101 -13.14 13.50 1.45
CA ALA A 101 -11.94 14.32 1.34
C ALA A 101 -11.85 14.95 -0.05
N THR A 102 -11.59 16.25 -0.11
CA THR A 102 -11.31 16.98 -1.34
C THR A 102 -9.83 17.33 -1.38
N GLN A 103 -9.33 17.86 -2.50
CA GLN A 103 -7.93 18.32 -2.61
C GLN A 103 -7.51 19.26 -1.47
N ALA A 104 -8.44 20.09 -0.98
CA ALA A 104 -8.22 21.08 0.09
C ALA A 104 -8.36 20.51 1.52
N SER A 105 -8.74 19.23 1.67
CA SER A 105 -8.82 18.60 2.99
C SER A 105 -7.47 18.63 3.70
N ALA A 106 -7.50 19.02 4.98
CA ALA A 106 -6.33 19.14 5.84
C ALA A 106 -5.58 17.80 6.04
N VAL A 107 -4.41 17.88 6.66
CA VAL A 107 -3.64 16.69 7.06
C VAL A 107 -4.46 15.85 8.05
N GLY A 108 -4.51 14.54 7.83
CA GLY A 108 -5.28 13.61 8.66
C GLY A 108 -5.80 12.38 7.91
N GLY A 109 -6.54 11.54 8.62
CA GLY A 109 -7.18 10.35 8.05
C GLY A 109 -8.64 10.62 7.65
N TYR A 110 -9.03 10.16 6.48
CA TYR A 110 -10.37 10.29 5.93
C TYR A 110 -10.90 8.91 5.52
N PRO A 111 -12.14 8.55 5.84
CA PRO A 111 -12.68 7.25 5.44
C PRO A 111 -12.81 7.17 3.92
N ILE A 112 -12.39 6.03 3.36
CA ILE A 112 -12.75 5.58 2.02
C ILE A 112 -13.90 4.60 2.20
N THR A 113 -15.11 5.04 1.88
CA THR A 113 -16.33 4.27 2.05
C THR A 113 -16.65 3.47 0.80
N VAL A 114 -16.83 2.16 0.94
CA VAL A 114 -17.30 1.27 -0.12
C VAL A 114 -18.80 1.02 0.02
N SER A 115 -19.54 1.08 -1.07
CA SER A 115 -20.96 0.73 -1.12
C SER A 115 -21.47 0.50 -2.55
N GLY A 116 -22.75 0.13 -2.70
CA GLY A 116 -23.46 0.17 -3.99
C GLY A 116 -23.36 -1.10 -4.84
N GLY A 117 -22.67 -2.14 -4.38
CA GLY A 117 -22.60 -3.42 -5.06
C GLY A 117 -23.95 -4.12 -5.12
N VAL A 118 -24.30 -4.64 -6.30
CA VAL A 118 -25.49 -5.44 -6.56
C VAL A 118 -25.10 -6.63 -7.42
N ASP A 119 -25.57 -7.81 -7.02
CA ASP A 119 -25.32 -9.04 -7.75
C ASP A 119 -26.47 -10.03 -7.52
N ASN A 120 -26.74 -10.90 -8.50
CA ASN A 120 -27.77 -11.92 -8.40
C ASN A 120 -27.37 -13.13 -7.53
N ASN A 121 -26.08 -13.43 -7.44
CA ASN A 121 -25.52 -14.61 -6.78
C ASN A 121 -24.75 -14.28 -5.50
N TYR A 122 -24.38 -13.01 -5.31
CA TYR A 122 -23.61 -12.54 -4.17
C TYR A 122 -24.32 -11.44 -3.37
N SER A 123 -24.17 -11.50 -2.05
CA SER A 123 -24.43 -10.40 -1.13
C SER A 123 -23.11 -9.74 -0.72
N PHE A 124 -23.10 -8.43 -0.50
CA PHE A 124 -21.89 -7.69 -0.16
C PHE A 124 -21.81 -7.33 1.32
N THR A 125 -20.64 -7.57 1.91
CA THR A 125 -20.17 -6.97 3.16
C THR A 125 -19.05 -5.98 2.83
N TYR A 126 -19.10 -4.78 3.40
CA TYR A 126 -18.14 -3.71 3.10
C TYR A 126 -17.13 -3.52 4.24
N GLN A 127 -15.85 -3.44 3.87
CA GLN A 127 -14.78 -2.98 4.74
C GLN A 127 -14.24 -1.66 4.21
N GLN A 128 -14.32 -0.62 5.04
CA GLN A 128 -13.90 0.72 4.66
C GLN A 128 -12.38 0.84 4.75
N GLY A 129 -11.81 1.64 3.85
CA GLY A 129 -10.40 2.02 3.89
C GLY A 129 -10.21 3.39 4.51
N THR A 130 -8.97 3.85 4.54
CA THR A 130 -8.58 5.21 4.95
C THR A 130 -7.70 5.84 3.88
N LEU A 131 -8.01 7.08 3.53
CA LEU A 131 -7.12 7.99 2.82
C LEU A 131 -6.37 8.82 3.87
N THR A 132 -5.04 8.73 3.87
CA THR A 132 -4.18 9.55 4.72
C THR A 132 -3.66 10.75 3.93
N VAL A 133 -4.00 11.96 4.36
CA VAL A 133 -3.42 13.20 3.82
C VAL A 133 -2.21 13.57 4.66
N THR A 134 -1.03 13.63 4.06
CA THR A 134 0.22 14.03 4.71
C THR A 134 0.56 15.50 4.39
N PRO A 135 1.35 16.19 5.24
CA PRO A 135 1.74 17.57 4.97
C PRO A 135 2.53 17.72 3.66
N ASN A 136 2.51 18.92 3.08
CA ASN A 136 3.18 19.25 1.83
C ASN A 136 3.99 20.54 2.02
N PHE A 137 5.07 20.47 2.80
CA PHE A 137 5.94 21.61 3.11
C PHE A 137 7.40 21.25 2.82
N PRO A 138 8.26 22.25 2.52
CA PRO A 138 9.69 22.04 2.41
C PRO A 138 10.28 21.33 3.64
N PRO A 139 11.29 20.46 3.45
CA PRO A 139 11.99 19.83 4.57
C PRO A 139 12.76 20.86 5.40
N THR A 140 13.12 20.48 6.63
CA THR A 140 13.99 21.26 7.50
C THR A 140 15.33 20.59 7.68
N LEU A 141 16.39 21.40 7.86
CA LEU A 141 17.75 20.93 8.07
C LEU A 141 18.28 21.41 9.43
N THR A 142 19.15 20.61 10.03
CA THR A 142 19.94 21.00 11.20
C THR A 142 21.42 21.08 10.86
N ASN A 143 22.13 22.00 11.52
CA ASN A 143 23.59 22.01 11.47
C ASN A 143 24.13 20.75 12.16
N PHE A 144 25.26 20.25 11.67
CA PHE A 144 25.96 19.15 12.31
C PHE A 144 27.46 19.40 12.40
N GLU A 145 28.13 18.65 13.26
CA GLU A 145 29.57 18.66 13.42
C GLU A 145 30.12 17.24 13.23
N ILE A 146 31.27 17.13 12.57
CA ILE A 146 32.00 15.88 12.37
C ILE A 146 33.50 16.14 12.51
N GLU A 147 34.27 15.13 12.91
CA GLU A 147 35.71 15.27 13.14
C GLU A 147 36.53 14.41 12.17
N THR A 148 37.75 14.86 11.89
CA THR A 148 38.80 14.08 11.23
C THR A 148 40.17 14.46 11.81
N LEU A 149 41.24 13.77 11.39
CA LEU A 149 42.62 14.17 11.70
C LEU A 149 43.19 15.06 10.60
N GLU A 150 44.19 15.88 10.94
CA GLU A 150 44.97 16.61 9.94
C GLU A 150 45.57 15.64 8.91
N ASP A 151 45.60 16.06 7.64
CA ASP A 151 46.02 15.26 6.49
C ASP A 151 45.23 13.96 6.25
N GLN A 152 44.14 13.70 6.99
CA GLN A 152 43.28 12.53 6.81
C GLN A 152 41.96 12.90 6.11
N PRO A 153 41.69 12.35 4.89
CA PRO A 153 40.42 12.54 4.22
C PRO A 153 39.24 11.96 5.01
N LEU A 154 38.15 12.72 5.05
CA LEU A 154 36.86 12.34 5.65
C LEU A 154 35.88 11.97 4.54
N THR A 155 35.27 10.78 4.61
CA THR A 155 34.20 10.37 3.70
C THR A 155 32.84 10.60 4.36
N PHE A 156 31.99 11.40 3.73
CA PHE A 156 30.60 11.55 4.17
C PHE A 156 29.76 10.36 3.74
N THR A 157 28.78 10.03 4.58
CA THR A 157 27.79 8.98 4.28
C THR A 157 26.41 9.61 4.09
N TYR A 158 25.45 8.83 3.58
CA TYR A 158 24.06 9.25 3.50
C TYR A 158 23.54 9.70 4.88
N ASN A 159 23.75 8.85 5.90
CA ASN A 159 23.28 9.09 7.26
C ASN A 159 23.84 10.39 7.86
N THR A 160 25.06 10.80 7.48
CA THR A 160 25.61 12.09 7.94
C THR A 160 24.68 13.27 7.62
N PHE A 161 23.97 13.20 6.50
CA PHE A 161 23.00 14.22 6.10
C PHE A 161 21.56 13.86 6.48
N ASP A 162 21.18 12.59 6.35
CA ASP A 162 19.82 12.12 6.68
C ASP A 162 19.48 12.30 8.17
N ASP A 163 20.44 12.06 9.06
CA ASP A 163 20.27 12.30 10.51
C ASP A 163 20.04 13.79 10.84
N ASN A 164 20.29 14.69 9.88
CA ASN A 164 20.17 16.14 9.99
C ASN A 164 19.15 16.73 9.01
N PHE A 165 18.25 15.89 8.50
CA PHE A 165 17.21 16.22 7.55
C PHE A 165 15.87 15.68 8.06
N GLU A 166 14.85 16.54 8.12
CA GLU A 166 13.49 16.15 8.50
C GLU A 166 12.53 16.47 7.36
N SER A 167 11.93 15.43 6.77
CA SER A 167 10.88 15.57 5.77
C SER A 167 9.49 15.50 6.40
N PHE A 168 8.68 16.53 6.18
CA PHE A 168 7.27 16.49 6.59
C PHE A 168 6.43 15.47 5.80
N SER A 169 6.88 15.10 4.60
CA SER A 169 6.23 14.11 3.75
C SER A 169 6.75 12.68 3.99
N GLY A 170 7.82 12.53 4.78
CA GLY A 170 8.55 11.27 4.97
C GLY A 170 9.39 10.84 3.76
N SER A 171 9.61 11.76 2.81
CA SER A 171 10.42 11.51 1.62
C SER A 171 11.90 11.50 1.96
N ALA A 172 12.67 10.62 1.33
CA ALA A 172 14.13 10.57 1.48
C ALA A 172 14.82 11.69 0.67
N ILE A 173 16.07 11.99 1.02
CA ILE A 173 16.89 12.93 0.24
C ILE A 173 17.18 12.33 -1.14
N VAL A 174 16.93 13.11 -2.20
CA VAL A 174 17.27 12.79 -3.59
C VAL A 174 18.65 13.32 -3.96
N TYR A 175 18.97 14.55 -3.56
CA TYR A 175 20.32 15.09 -3.67
C TYR A 175 20.62 16.10 -2.57
N ILE A 176 21.90 16.27 -2.27
CA ILE A 176 22.44 17.33 -1.43
C ILE A 176 22.97 18.43 -2.33
N LYS A 177 22.70 19.69 -2.03
CA LYS A 177 23.27 20.84 -2.72
C LYS A 177 24.36 21.46 -1.88
N VAL A 178 25.57 21.57 -2.41
CA VAL A 178 26.68 22.27 -1.74
C VAL A 178 26.53 23.76 -1.99
N ILE A 179 26.28 24.54 -0.94
CA ILE A 179 25.98 25.98 -1.04
C ILE A 179 27.25 26.83 -0.97
N SER A 180 28.17 26.47 -0.08
CA SER A 180 29.51 27.07 0.00
C SER A 180 30.57 25.98 0.03
N LEU A 181 31.83 26.34 -0.18
CA LEU A 181 32.96 25.41 -0.06
C LEU A 181 33.69 25.64 1.28
N PRO A 182 34.40 24.62 1.79
CA PRO A 182 35.34 24.79 2.90
C PRO A 182 36.46 25.76 2.55
N LEU A 183 37.00 26.46 3.55
CA LEU A 183 38.10 27.41 3.37
C LEU A 183 39.47 26.75 3.53
N ASN A 184 39.57 25.73 4.37
CA ASN A 184 40.82 25.08 4.76
C ASN A 184 40.86 23.60 4.35
N GLY A 185 40.21 23.28 3.24
CA GLY A 185 40.16 21.95 2.65
C GLY A 185 39.41 21.98 1.33
N SER A 186 39.16 20.79 0.77
CA SER A 186 38.47 20.65 -0.51
C SER A 186 37.44 19.52 -0.47
N LEU A 187 36.38 19.67 -1.26
CA LEU A 187 35.36 18.64 -1.45
C LEU A 187 35.55 17.98 -2.82
N THR A 188 35.47 16.65 -2.86
CA THR A 188 35.41 15.88 -4.10
C THR A 188 34.22 14.95 -4.08
N TRP A 189 33.62 14.72 -5.24
CA TRP A 189 32.56 13.74 -5.45
C TRP A 189 32.95 12.84 -6.61
N ASN A 190 33.05 11.53 -6.35
CA ASN A 190 33.56 10.55 -7.33
C ASN A 190 34.91 10.99 -7.95
N GLY A 191 35.78 11.57 -7.12
CA GLY A 191 37.10 12.07 -7.53
C GLY A 191 37.10 13.42 -8.27
N THR A 192 35.93 13.99 -8.57
CA THR A 192 35.82 15.30 -9.21
C THR A 192 35.68 16.40 -8.16
N ALA A 193 36.39 17.52 -8.33
CA ALA A 193 36.26 18.67 -7.43
C ALA A 193 34.83 19.22 -7.44
N VAL A 194 34.27 19.45 -6.25
CA VAL A 194 32.92 19.99 -6.09
C VAL A 194 32.96 21.51 -6.09
N THR A 195 32.02 22.14 -6.79
CA THR A 195 31.84 23.59 -6.83
C THR A 195 30.65 24.02 -5.98
N ALA A 196 30.63 25.27 -5.52
CA ALA A 196 29.42 25.85 -4.95
C ALA A 196 28.27 25.79 -5.96
N GLY A 197 27.08 25.42 -5.49
CA GLY A 197 25.88 25.14 -6.28
C GLY A 197 25.78 23.70 -6.81
N ALA A 198 26.80 22.86 -6.65
CA ALA A 198 26.77 21.48 -7.14
C ALA A 198 25.71 20.64 -6.41
N GLU A 199 25.04 19.78 -7.16
CA GLU A 199 24.03 18.84 -6.68
C GLU A 199 24.63 17.42 -6.68
N ILE A 200 24.71 16.85 -5.50
CA ILE A 200 25.33 15.56 -5.21
C ILE A 200 24.22 14.55 -5.02
N ALA A 201 24.01 13.71 -6.04
CA ALA A 201 22.92 12.74 -6.06
C ALA A 201 23.09 11.69 -4.95
N VAL A 202 21.97 11.35 -4.32
CA VAL A 202 21.86 10.29 -3.32
C VAL A 202 21.00 9.19 -3.92
N ASN A 203 21.63 8.14 -4.43
CA ASN A 203 20.93 7.09 -5.18
C ASN A 203 20.36 6.04 -4.23
N GLY A 204 19.05 6.08 -3.97
CA GLY A 204 18.38 5.07 -3.14
C GLY A 204 18.88 5.04 -1.69
N GLY A 205 19.15 6.20 -1.09
CA GLY A 205 19.67 6.31 0.27
C GLY A 205 21.18 6.02 0.40
N GLN A 206 21.93 6.08 -0.71
CA GLN A 206 23.38 5.93 -0.70
C GLN A 206 24.07 7.17 -1.24
N LEU A 207 25.06 7.64 -0.49
CA LEU A 207 26.01 8.68 -0.90
C LEU A 207 27.38 8.02 -1.09
N GLN A 208 27.91 8.07 -2.31
CA GLN A 208 29.19 7.43 -2.63
C GLN A 208 30.25 8.48 -2.91
N ASN A 209 31.44 8.27 -2.33
CA ASN A 209 32.68 9.00 -2.60
C ASN A 209 32.52 10.52 -2.52
N PHE A 210 31.72 11.03 -1.59
CA PHE A 210 31.74 12.44 -1.24
C PHE A 210 32.73 12.66 -0.11
N ILE A 211 33.87 13.27 -0.44
CA ILE A 211 35.06 13.28 0.42
C ILE A 211 35.48 14.73 0.69
N TYR A 212 35.72 15.04 1.96
CA TYR A 212 36.46 16.23 2.38
C TYR A 212 37.93 15.87 2.61
N THR A 213 38.84 16.65 2.05
CA THR A 213 40.28 16.54 2.27
C THR A 213 40.79 17.83 2.92
N PRO A 214 41.29 17.80 4.17
CA PRO A 214 41.91 18.96 4.80
C PRO A 214 43.08 19.52 3.97
N ALA A 215 43.32 20.83 4.05
CA ALA A 215 44.57 21.41 3.57
C ALA A 215 45.76 20.84 4.34
N SER A 216 46.92 20.74 3.67
CA SER A 216 48.07 20.05 4.27
C SER A 216 48.55 20.70 5.57
N ASN A 217 48.76 19.90 6.61
CA ASN A 217 49.12 20.32 7.98
C ASN A 217 48.12 21.32 8.62
N PHE A 218 46.89 21.42 8.11
CA PHE A 218 45.87 22.26 8.73
C PHE A 218 45.19 21.51 9.88
N ASN A 219 45.14 22.15 11.04
CA ASN A 219 44.33 21.73 12.17
C ASN A 219 43.48 22.92 12.65
N GLY A 220 42.26 22.65 13.12
CA GLY A 220 41.27 23.67 13.48
C GLY A 220 39.89 23.37 12.92
N ASN A 221 39.06 24.40 12.79
CA ASN A 221 37.70 24.26 12.29
C ASN A 221 37.63 24.67 10.82
N ASP A 222 36.87 23.90 10.05
CA ASP A 222 36.46 24.22 8.69
C ASP A 222 34.95 23.95 8.56
N SER A 223 34.32 24.41 7.48
CA SER A 223 32.88 24.17 7.30
C SER A 223 32.43 24.44 5.89
N PHE A 224 31.30 23.84 5.51
CA PHE A 224 30.58 24.24 4.31
C PHE A 224 29.08 24.30 4.57
N LYS A 225 28.37 25.13 3.81
CA LYS A 225 26.91 25.17 3.83
C LYS A 225 26.34 24.17 2.83
N TRP A 226 25.23 23.55 3.19
CA TRP A 226 24.54 22.58 2.37
C TRP A 226 23.01 22.76 2.45
N ASN A 227 22.32 22.23 1.46
CA ASN A 227 20.86 22.12 1.40
C ASN A 227 20.48 20.74 0.85
N ALA A 228 19.21 20.33 0.89
CA ALA A 228 18.75 19.03 0.40
C ALA A 228 17.40 19.12 -0.33
N PHE A 229 17.27 18.30 -1.39
CA PHE A 229 16.04 18.12 -2.16
C PHE A 229 15.42 16.77 -1.86
N GLU A 230 14.11 16.74 -1.60
CA GLU A 230 13.37 15.50 -1.30
C GLU A 230 12.55 14.95 -2.47
N GLY A 231 12.79 15.44 -3.70
CA GLY A 231 12.01 15.06 -4.89
C GLY A 231 10.88 16.04 -5.22
N THR A 232 10.37 16.76 -4.22
CA THR A 232 9.34 17.81 -4.42
C THR A 232 9.83 19.19 -4.00
N PHE A 233 10.46 19.30 -2.84
CA PHE A 233 10.95 20.55 -2.30
C PHE A 233 12.43 20.51 -1.96
N MET A 234 13.08 21.66 -2.10
CA MET A 234 14.34 21.98 -1.43
C MET A 234 14.04 22.50 -0.03
N ALA A 235 14.92 22.25 0.94
CA ALA A 235 14.80 22.89 2.25
C ALA A 235 14.86 24.42 2.12
N THR A 236 14.03 25.13 2.89
CA THR A 236 13.93 26.59 2.80
C THR A 236 15.18 27.31 3.31
N LEU A 237 15.89 26.70 4.27
CA LEU A 237 17.09 27.24 4.89
C LEU A 237 18.26 26.28 4.70
N ASP A 238 19.44 26.84 4.44
CA ASP A 238 20.69 26.09 4.38
C ASP A 238 21.18 25.74 5.79
N ALA A 239 21.78 24.56 5.91
CA ALA A 239 22.48 24.12 7.11
C ALA A 239 24.00 24.21 6.93
N THR A 240 24.73 24.13 8.04
CA THR A 240 26.19 24.11 8.09
C THR A 240 26.67 22.73 8.50
N ALA A 241 27.58 22.17 7.70
CA ALA A 241 28.39 21.02 8.06
C ALA A 241 29.73 21.53 8.61
N SER A 242 29.89 21.48 9.93
CA SER A 242 31.12 21.87 10.62
C SER A 242 32.07 20.68 10.66
N ILE A 243 33.34 20.89 10.32
CA ILE A 243 34.36 19.87 10.33
C ILE A 243 35.45 20.33 11.30
N LYS A 244 35.75 19.52 12.31
CA LYS A 244 36.84 19.77 13.24
C LYS A 244 38.01 18.85 12.90
N ILE A 245 39.13 19.47 12.56
CA ILE A 245 40.36 18.79 12.15
C ILE A 245 41.30 18.79 13.34
N ASN A 246 41.42 17.63 13.96
CA ASN A 246 42.29 17.42 15.12
C ASN A 246 43.72 17.19 14.68
N LYS A 247 44.66 17.73 15.44
CA LYS A 247 46.09 17.53 15.20
C LYS A 247 46.48 16.07 15.44
N VAL A 248 47.42 15.54 14.64
CA VAL A 248 48.00 14.19 14.79
C VAL A 248 49.11 14.21 15.85
#